data_AF-A0A392TRK3-F1
#
_entry.id   AF-A0A392TRK3-F1
#
_cell.length_a   1.000
_cell.length_b   1.000
_cell.length_c   1.000
_cell.angle_alpha   90.00
_cell.angle_beta   90.00
_cell.angle_gamma   90.00
#
_symmetry.space_group_name_H-M   'P 1'
#
loop_
_entity.id
_entity.type
_entity.pdbx_description
1 polymer ?
#
loop_
_entity_poly.entity_id
_entity_poly.type
_entity_poly.pdbx_seq_one_letter_code
_entity_poly.pdbx_strand_id
1 'polypeptide(L)' 'MSQMPLPRLTKSNYDNWSVQMKALLGDLEAWEVTRDGFEDLTDTAGYTAAQNKALKETRSK' A
#
# COMPACT_ATOMS: atom_id res chain seq x y z
N MET A 1 -0.38 1.74 -21.18
CA MET A 1 0.19 0.70 -20.30
C MET A 1 -0.88 -0.36 -20.11
N SER A 2 -0.61 -1.61 -20.46
CA SER A 2 -1.57 -2.70 -20.31
C SER A 2 -1.83 -2.89 -18.82
N GLN A 3 -3.03 -2.58 -18.35
CA GLN A 3 -3.41 -2.78 -16.95
C GLN A 3 -3.37 -4.29 -16.68
N MET A 4 -2.36 -4.77 -15.96
CA MET A 4 -2.36 -6.16 -15.51
C MET A 4 -3.58 -6.35 -14.59
N PRO A 5 -4.50 -7.27 -14.91
CA PRO A 5 -5.65 -7.50 -14.05
C PRO A 5 -5.16 -8.04 -12.70
N LEU A 6 -5.45 -7.31 -11.63
CA LEU A 6 -5.12 -7.74 -10.27
C LEU A 6 -5.81 -9.08 -9.98
N PRO A 7 -5.07 -10.09 -9.50
CA PRO A 7 -5.66 -11.38 -9.19
C PRO A 7 -6.68 -11.21 -8.04
N ARG A 8 -7.90 -11.74 -8.22
CA ARG A 8 -8.92 -11.72 -7.17
C ARG A 8 -8.64 -12.82 -6.15
N LEU A 9 -8.62 -12.44 -4.88
CA LEU A 9 -8.55 -13.41 -3.78
C LEU A 9 -9.89 -14.14 -3.66
N THR A 10 -9.82 -15.46 -3.56
CA THR A 10 -10.95 -16.37 -3.32
C THR A 10 -10.60 -17.30 -2.16
N LYS A 11 -11.57 -18.07 -1.66
CA LYS A 11 -11.34 -18.99 -0.55
C LYS A 11 -10.30 -20.09 -0.84
N SER A 12 -10.06 -20.42 -2.11
CA SER A 12 -9.29 -21.62 -2.49
C SER A 12 -7.98 -21.31 -3.21
N ASN A 13 -7.64 -20.05 -3.45
CA ASN A 13 -6.49 -19.67 -4.28
C ASN A 13 -5.41 -18.87 -3.53
N TYR A 14 -5.44 -18.85 -2.19
CA TYR A 14 -4.54 -18.01 -1.39
C TYR A 14 -3.06 -18.21 -1.77
N ASP A 15 -2.58 -19.45 -1.90
CA ASP A 15 -1.19 -19.74 -2.27
C ASP A 15 -0.81 -19.09 -3.59
N ASN A 16 -1.55 -19.36 -4.66
CA ASN A 16 -1.31 -18.78 -5.99
C ASN A 16 -1.50 -17.26 -6.03
N TRP A 17 -2.46 -16.73 -5.26
CA TRP A 17 -2.72 -15.30 -5.17
C TRP A 17 -1.57 -14.59 -4.45
N SER A 18 -1.08 -15.16 -3.35
CA SER A 18 -0.01 -14.57 -2.54
C SER A 18 1.31 -14.47 -3.31
N VAL A 19 1.63 -15.46 -4.16
CA VAL A 19 2.81 -15.44 -5.02
C VAL A 19 2.71 -14.30 -6.05
N GLN A 20 1.54 -14.13 -6.67
CA GLN A 20 1.33 -13.06 -7.65
C GLN A 20 1.38 -11.67 -7.01
N MET A 21 0.76 -11.50 -5.84
CA MET A 21 0.82 -10.22 -5.12
C MET A 21 2.22 -9.89 -4.60
N LYS A 22 2.98 -10.90 -4.15
CA LYS A 22 4.40 -10.73 -3.79
C LYS A 22 5.23 -10.22 -4.96
N ALA A 23 5.08 -10.83 -6.14
CA ALA A 23 5.81 -10.42 -7.33
C ALA A 23 5.42 -8.99 -7.77
N LEU A 24 4.12 -8.70 -7.81
CA LEU A 24 3.61 -7.38 -8.20
C LEU A 24 4.03 -6.27 -7.23
N LEU A 25 3.92 -6.51 -5.92
CA LEU A 25 4.30 -5.52 -4.91
C LEU A 25 5.83 -5.38 -4.78
N GLY A 26 6.58 -6.44 -5.08
CA GLY A 26 8.04 -6.39 -5.16
C GLY A 26 8.51 -5.46 -6.29
N ASP A 27 7.87 -5.55 -7.46
CA ASP A 27 8.15 -4.67 -8.61
C ASP A 27 7.79 -3.20 -8.35
N LEU A 28 6.82 -2.96 -7.46
CA LEU A 28 6.38 -1.63 -7.03
C LEU A 28 7.14 -1.10 -5.80
N GLU A 29 8.16 -1.80 -5.31
CA GLU A 29 8.87 -1.50 -4.05
C GLU A 29 7.91 -1.34 -2.83
N ALA A 30 6.71 -1.90 -2.92
CA ALA A 30 5.60 -1.74 -1.96
C ALA A 30 5.36 -2.99 -1.10
N TRP A 31 6.09 -4.08 -1.36
CA TRP A 31 5.98 -5.34 -0.62
C TRP A 31 6.31 -5.16 0.86
N GLU A 32 7.40 -4.45 1.18
CA GLU A 32 7.85 -4.22 2.55
C GLU A 32 6.79 -3.45 3.37
N VAL A 33 6.23 -2.38 2.81
CA VAL A 33 5.13 -1.60 3.45
C VAL A 33 3.88 -2.45 3.67
N THR A 34 3.57 -3.36 2.74
CA THR A 34 2.41 -4.26 2.87
C THR A 34 2.63 -5.34 3.92
N ARG A 35 3.86 -5.85 4.02
CA ARG A 35 4.24 -6.92 4.95
C ARG A 35 4.36 -6.42 6.39
N ASP A 36 5.12 -5.36 6.59
CA ASP A 36 5.42 -4.81 7.92
C ASP A 36 4.28 -3.90 8.42
N GLY A 37 3.35 -3.56 7.53
CA GLY A 37 2.30 -2.59 7.78
C GLY A 37 2.80 -1.18 7.54
N PHE A 38 1.90 -0.31 7.06
CA PHE A 38 2.18 1.10 7.05
C PHE A 38 2.05 1.61 8.49
N GLU A 39 3.16 2.05 9.07
CA GLU A 39 3.12 2.77 10.33
C GLU A 39 2.45 4.12 10.04
N ASP A 40 1.16 4.22 10.35
CA ASP A 40 0.46 5.50 10.26
C ASP A 40 1.24 6.48 11.13
N LEU A 41 1.53 7.67 10.61
CA LEU A 41 2.10 8.78 11.38
C LEU A 41 1.10 9.15 12.47
N THR A 42 1.09 8.37 13.54
CA THR A 42 0.09 8.41 14.61
C THR A 42 0.41 9.57 15.55
N ASP A 43 1.67 10.01 15.56
CA ASP A 43 2.10 11.22 16.25
C ASP A 43 2.28 12.37 15.23
N THR A 44 1.17 13.02 14.89
CA THR A 44 1.19 14.36 14.30
C THR A 44 1.30 15.44 15.38
N ALA A 45 1.62 15.07 16.63
CA ALA A 45 1.77 16.03 17.72
C ALA A 45 2.97 16.94 17.42
N GLY A 46 2.68 18.19 17.06
CA GLY A 46 3.69 19.16 16.63
C GLY A 46 3.73 19.42 15.12
N TYR A 47 2.91 18.73 14.32
CA TYR A 47 2.79 19.03 12.89
C TYR A 47 2.11 20.39 12.71
N THR A 48 2.72 21.23 11.89
CA THR A 48 2.11 22.50 11.52
C THR A 48 0.87 22.27 10.65
N ALA A 49 -0.05 23.24 10.62
CA ALA A 49 -1.24 23.17 9.78
C ALA A 49 -0.91 22.89 8.30
N ALA A 50 0.23 23.39 7.82
CA ALA A 50 0.73 23.14 6.47
C ALA A 50 1.15 21.68 6.24
N GLN A 51 1.81 21.04 7.21
CA GLN A 51 2.20 19.62 7.14
C GLN A 51 0.98 18.70 7.17
N ASN A 52 0.00 19.00 8.04
CA ASN A 52 -1.26 18.25 8.08
C ASN A 52 -2.06 18.39 6.78
N LYS A 53 -2.08 19.59 6.19
CA LYS A 53 -2.73 19.82 4.89
C LYS A 53 -2.04 19.02 3.78
N ALA A 54 -0.71 19.09 3.69
CA ALA A 54 0.06 18.34 2.70
C ALA A 54 -0.11 16.83 2.85
N LEU A 55 -0.17 16.31 4.08
CA LEU A 55 -0.43 14.89 4.34
C LEU A 55 -1.82 14.47 3.86
N LYS A 56 -2.85 15.28 4.14
CA LYS A 56 -4.23 15.03 3.69
C LYS A 56 -4.36 15.07 2.17
N GLU A 57 -3.68 16.02 1.51
CA GLU A 57 -3.64 16.13 0.05
C GLU A 57 -2.89 14.94 -0.58
N THR A 58 -1.86 14.41 0.09
CA THR A 58 -1.12 13.22 -0.37
C THR A 58 -1.95 11.95 -0.20
N ARG A 59 -2.69 11.81 0.92
CA ARG A 59 -3.58 10.66 1.19
C ARG A 59 -4.86 10.64 0.34
N SER A 60 -5.24 11.76 -0.26
CA SER A 60 -6.46 11.87 -1.10
C SER A 60 -6.18 11.70 -2.61
N LYS A 61 -4.92 11.46 -3.00
CA LYS A 61 -4.52 11.14 -4.38
C LYS A 61 -4.44 9.64 -4.57
#